data_AF-A0A7S0DPX1-F1
#
_entry.id   AF-A0A7S0DPX1-F1
#
_cell.length_a   1.000
_cell.length_b   1.000
_cell.length_c   1.000
_cell.angle_alpha   90.00
_cell.angle_beta   90.00
_cell.angle_gamma   90.00
#
_symmetry.space_group_name_H-M   'P 1'
#
loop_
_entity.id
_entity.type
_entity.pdbx_description
1 polymer ?
#
loop_
_entity_poly.entity_id
_entity_poly.type
_entity_poly.pdbx_seq_one_letter_code
_entity_poly.pdbx_strand_id
1 'polypeptide(L)'
;FIFAVAGVSLFGEVRYGTFLNERSNFENFGNSFTTLITLATGEHWNGIMHDATIQPPECEQGKDCGTYVAIPFFLLYVLISQWFMINILVAVIVKNYEEEDNNDRQWA
;
A
#
# COMPACT_ATOMS: atom_id res chain seq x y z
N PHE A 1 1.01 6.54 -7.83
CA PHE A 1 0.72 6.44 -9.28
C PHE A 1 1.36 5.21 -9.92
N ILE A 2 2.70 5.12 -10.00
CA ILE A 2 3.41 4.02 -10.67
C ILE A 2 2.97 2.64 -10.14
N PHE A 3 2.95 2.47 -8.81
CA PHE A 3 2.49 1.23 -8.18
C PHE A 3 1.02 0.90 -8.48
N ALA A 4 0.16 1.90 -8.72
CA ALA A 4 -1.24 1.65 -9.05
C ALA A 4 -1.36 1.08 -10.47
N VAL A 5 -0.67 1.70 -11.44
CA VAL A 5 -0.65 1.18 -12.82
C VAL A 5 -0.01 -0.20 -12.88
N ALA A 6 1.14 -0.38 -12.21
CA ALA A 6 1.81 -1.68 -12.14
C ALA A 6 0.95 -2.75 -11.45
N GLY A 7 0.24 -2.37 -10.38
CA GLY A 7 -0.67 -3.27 -9.67
C GLY A 7 -1.83 -3.73 -10.56
N VAL A 8 -2.41 -2.84 -11.37
CA VAL A 8 -3.44 -3.23 -12.35
C VAL A 8 -2.89 -4.22 -13.37
N SER A 9 -1.70 -3.95 -13.90
CA SER A 9 -1.07 -4.85 -14.89
C SER A 9 -0.66 -6.21 -14.32
N LEU A 10 -0.31 -6.29 -13.04
CA LEU A 10 0.19 -7.52 -12.41
C LEU A 10 -0.89 -8.33 -11.72
N PHE A 11 -1.90 -7.68 -11.14
CA PHE A 11 -2.88 -8.30 -10.24
C PHE A 11 -4.34 -8.05 -10.64
N GLY A 12 -4.58 -7.42 -11.80
CA GLY A 12 -5.95 -7.05 -12.22
C GLY A 12 -6.89 -8.23 -12.49
N GLU A 13 -6.34 -9.41 -12.80
CA GLU A 13 -7.10 -10.64 -13.05
C GLU A 13 -7.03 -11.64 -11.90
N VAL A 14 -6.35 -11.29 -10.79
CA VAL A 14 -6.20 -12.22 -9.67
C VAL A 14 -7.53 -12.43 -8.97
N ARG A 15 -7.83 -13.70 -8.69
CA ARG A 15 -9.04 -14.11 -7.99
C ARG A 15 -9.17 -13.41 -6.63
N TYR A 16 -10.40 -13.06 -6.27
CA TYR A 16 -10.69 -12.60 -4.92
C TYR A 16 -10.40 -13.66 -3.86
N GLY A 17 -9.76 -13.19 -2.78
CA GLY A 17 -9.47 -13.94 -1.58
C GLY A 17 -10.18 -13.35 -0.37
N THR A 18 -9.50 -13.35 0.78
CA THR A 18 -10.08 -12.85 2.03
C THR A 18 -10.00 -11.32 2.13
N PHE A 19 -8.87 -10.76 1.73
CA PHE A 19 -8.54 -9.33 1.79
C PHE A 19 -8.55 -8.67 0.41
N LEU A 20 -8.19 -9.42 -0.63
CA LEU A 20 -8.38 -9.01 -2.02
C LEU A 20 -9.83 -9.29 -2.44
N ASN A 21 -10.66 -8.26 -2.58
CA ASN A 21 -12.10 -8.39 -2.79
C ASN A 21 -12.67 -7.23 -3.62
N GLU A 22 -14.00 -7.18 -3.79
CA GLU A 22 -14.69 -6.15 -4.59
C GLU A 22 -14.33 -4.70 -4.22
N ARG A 23 -13.94 -4.43 -2.97
CA ARG A 23 -13.55 -3.08 -2.51
C ARG A 23 -12.04 -2.85 -2.54
N SER A 24 -11.27 -3.91 -2.36
CA SER A 24 -9.81 -3.87 -2.30
C SER A 24 -9.23 -4.77 -3.38
N ASN A 25 -9.16 -4.26 -4.61
CA ASN A 25 -8.63 -4.99 -5.77
C ASN A 25 -7.84 -4.10 -6.71
N PHE A 26 -7.31 -4.72 -7.76
CA PHE A 26 -6.46 -4.10 -8.78
C PHE A 26 -7.09 -4.15 -10.18
N GLU A 27 -8.40 -4.35 -10.30
CA GLU A 27 -9.06 -4.52 -11.61
C GLU A 27 -9.00 -3.24 -12.46
N ASN A 28 -9.01 -2.09 -11.80
CA ASN A 28 -8.90 -0.78 -12.45
C ASN A 28 -8.04 0.16 -11.63
N PHE A 29 -7.61 1.25 -12.27
CA PHE A 29 -6.71 2.22 -11.65
C PHE A 29 -7.28 2.84 -10.37
N GLY A 30 -8.58 3.14 -10.33
CA GLY A 30 -9.24 3.74 -9.18
C GLY A 30 -9.19 2.84 -7.95
N ASN A 31 -9.65 1.60 -8.11
CA ASN A 31 -9.62 0.59 -7.05
C ASN A 31 -8.19 0.27 -6.60
N SER A 32 -7.26 0.17 -7.54
CA SER A 32 -5.85 -0.04 -7.21
C SER A 32 -5.29 1.11 -6.39
N PHE A 33 -5.62 2.34 -6.76
CA PHE A 33 -5.15 3.53 -6.05
C PHE A 33 -5.71 3.61 -4.63
N THR A 34 -7.01 3.36 -4.43
CA THR A 34 -7.62 3.34 -3.09
C THR A 34 -7.07 2.19 -2.24
N THR A 35 -6.90 1.00 -2.83
CA THR A 35 -6.29 -0.14 -2.16
C THR A 35 -4.87 0.19 -1.68
N LEU A 36 -4.06 0.82 -2.53
CA LEU A 36 -2.71 1.26 -2.18
C LEU A 36 -2.69 2.33 -1.08
N ILE A 37 -3.69 3.19 -0.97
CA ILE A 37 -3.81 4.12 0.16
C ILE A 37 -4.03 3.34 1.47
N THR A 38 -4.91 2.35 1.48
CA THR A 38 -5.11 1.46 2.65
C THR A 38 -3.83 0.69 3.00
N LEU A 39 -3.09 0.23 1.99
CA LEU A 39 -1.81 -0.43 2.21
C LEU A 39 -0.74 0.53 2.79
N ALA A 40 -0.79 1.81 2.41
CA ALA A 40 0.13 2.83 2.90
C ALA A 40 -0.04 3.12 4.40
N THR A 41 -1.27 3.00 4.92
CA THR A 41 -1.54 3.10 6.37
C THR A 41 -1.12 1.85 7.14
N GLY A 42 -0.70 0.78 6.44
CA GLY A 42 -0.25 -0.48 7.05
C GLY A 42 -1.39 -1.47 7.31
N GLU A 43 -2.59 -1.21 6.82
CA GLU A 43 -3.73 -2.11 7.01
C GLU A 43 -3.75 -3.22 5.96
N HIS A 44 -4.00 -4.46 6.41
CA HIS A 44 -4.31 -5.62 5.58
C HIS A 44 -3.28 -6.00 4.50
N TRP A 45 -2.09 -5.38 4.48
CA TRP A 45 -1.11 -5.56 3.40
C TRP A 45 -0.59 -6.97 3.27
N ASN A 46 -0.38 -7.64 4.40
CA ASN A 46 0.08 -9.03 4.40
C ASN A 46 -1.00 -9.96 3.84
N GLY A 47 -2.27 -9.72 4.19
CA GLY A 47 -3.40 -10.48 3.68
C GLY A 47 -3.60 -10.31 2.17
N ILE A 48 -3.58 -9.06 1.69
CA ILE A 48 -3.67 -8.75 0.25
C ILE A 48 -2.50 -9.36 -0.51
N MET A 49 -1.28 -9.30 0.05
CA MET A 49 -0.10 -9.95 -0.52
C MET A 49 -0.29 -11.47 -0.62
N HIS A 50 -0.79 -12.12 0.43
CA HIS A 50 -1.03 -13.56 0.41
C HIS A 50 -2.07 -13.97 -0.62
N ASP A 51 -3.19 -13.25 -0.69
CA ASP A 51 -4.22 -13.47 -1.72
C ASP A 51 -3.64 -13.25 -3.13
N ALA A 52 -2.77 -12.25 -3.32
CA ALA A 52 -2.09 -11.98 -4.58
C ALA A 52 -1.01 -13.02 -4.97
N THR A 53 -0.65 -13.93 -4.06
CA THR A 53 0.28 -15.06 -4.31
C THR A 53 -0.43 -16.38 -4.57
N ILE A 54 -1.76 -16.42 -4.59
CA ILE A 54 -2.56 -17.65 -4.72
C ILE A 54 -2.09 -18.53 -5.90
N GLN A 55 -2.02 -19.85 -5.66
CA GLN A 55 -1.52 -20.85 -6.62
C GLN A 55 -2.51 -22.03 -6.77
N PRO A 56 -2.37 -22.86 -7.82
CA PRO A 56 -3.15 -24.08 -7.94
C PRO A 56 -2.96 -25.02 -6.74
N PRO A 57 -4.00 -25.73 -6.26
CA PRO A 57 -5.32 -25.95 -6.87
C PRO A 57 -6.38 -24.89 -6.53
N GLU A 58 -6.02 -23.82 -5.81
CA GLU A 58 -6.98 -22.83 -5.29
C GLU A 58 -7.36 -21.76 -6.34
N CYS A 59 -6.62 -21.72 -7.46
CA CYS A 59 -6.87 -20.90 -8.64
C CYS A 59 -6.77 -21.74 -9.93
N GLU A 60 -7.32 -21.21 -11.01
CA GLU A 60 -7.28 -21.78 -12.36
C GLU A 60 -6.05 -21.25 -13.12
N GLN A 61 -5.11 -22.15 -13.39
CA GLN A 61 -3.83 -21.79 -14.01
C GLN A 61 -4.04 -21.10 -15.38
N GLY A 62 -3.47 -19.92 -15.54
CA GLY A 62 -3.58 -19.12 -16.76
C GLY A 62 -4.82 -18.24 -16.86
N LYS A 63 -5.63 -18.15 -15.78
CA LYS A 63 -6.82 -17.30 -15.75
C LYS A 63 -6.86 -16.37 -14.54
N ASP A 64 -6.82 -16.90 -13.31
CA ASP A 64 -7.06 -16.10 -12.09
C ASP A 64 -6.02 -16.34 -10.98
N CYS A 65 -4.89 -16.96 -11.32
CA CYS A 65 -3.80 -17.22 -10.38
C CYS A 65 -2.94 -15.97 -10.10
N GLY A 66 -2.44 -15.91 -8.86
CA GLY A 66 -1.48 -14.92 -8.42
C GLY A 66 -0.05 -15.24 -8.87
N THR A 67 0.87 -14.36 -8.49
CA THR A 67 2.30 -14.50 -8.80
C THR A 67 3.17 -14.24 -7.57
N TYR A 68 4.26 -14.98 -7.44
CA TYR A 68 5.23 -14.76 -6.36
C TYR A 68 5.93 -13.39 -6.44
N VAL A 69 5.83 -12.69 -7.59
CA VAL A 69 6.28 -11.29 -7.74
C VAL A 69 5.46 -10.33 -6.85
N ALA A 70 4.28 -10.75 -6.38
CA ALA A 70 3.49 -10.00 -5.39
C ALA A 70 4.29 -9.72 -4.11
N ILE A 71 5.09 -10.67 -3.61
CA ILE A 71 5.84 -10.52 -2.35
C ILE A 71 6.78 -9.31 -2.40
N PRO A 72 7.75 -9.21 -3.34
CA PRO A 72 8.60 -8.04 -3.41
C PRO A 72 7.83 -6.77 -3.77
N PHE A 73 6.76 -6.85 -4.58
CA PHE A 73 5.95 -5.68 -4.92
C PHE A 73 5.32 -5.02 -3.68
N PHE A 74 4.59 -5.81 -2.87
CA PHE A 74 3.90 -5.29 -1.68
C PHE A 74 4.87 -4.90 -0.59
N LEU A 75 5.94 -5.68 -0.36
CA LEU A 75 6.97 -5.32 0.62
C LEU A 75 7.68 -4.01 0.26
N LEU A 76 8.08 -3.83 -1.00
CA LEU A 76 8.73 -2.58 -1.43
C LEU A 76 7.78 -1.40 -1.29
N TYR A 77 6.51 -1.56 -1.67
CA TYR A 77 5.50 -0.50 -1.53
C TYR A 77 5.34 -0.07 -0.06
N VAL A 78 5.14 -1.04 0.83
CA VAL A 78 4.95 -0.76 2.26
C VAL A 78 6.20 -0.08 2.82
N LEU A 79 7.40 -0.61 2.58
CA LEU A 79 8.65 -0.02 3.10
C LEU A 79 8.85 1.42 2.63
N ILE A 80 8.65 1.69 1.33
CA ILE A 80 8.78 3.04 0.77
C ILE A 80 7.73 3.97 1.40
N SER A 81 6.48 3.51 1.51
CA SER A 81 5.41 4.29 2.11
C SER A 81 5.68 4.63 3.58
N GLN A 82 6.12 3.64 4.37
CA GLN A 82 6.45 3.85 5.77
C GLN A 82 7.61 4.83 5.94
N TRP A 83 8.63 4.74 5.08
CA TRP A 83 9.76 5.67 5.11
C TRP A 83 9.30 7.12 4.86
N PHE A 84 8.45 7.34 3.85
CA PHE A 84 7.86 8.67 3.62
C PHE A 84 6.99 9.14 4.78
N MET A 85 6.16 8.27 5.35
CA MET A 85 5.27 8.62 6.46
C MET A 85 6.06 9.07 7.70
N ILE A 86 7.13 8.36 8.04
CA ILE A 86 8.01 8.73 9.15
C ILE A 86 8.70 10.07 8.87
N ASN A 87 9.21 10.30 7.67
CA ASN A 87 9.86 11.57 7.31
C ASN A 87 8.90 12.76 7.43
N ILE A 88 7.65 12.60 6.99
CA ILE A 88 6.61 13.63 7.11
C ILE A 88 6.28 13.88 8.59
N LEU A 89 6.14 12.82 9.39
CA LEU A 89 5.85 12.95 10.82
C LEU A 89 6.96 13.72 11.55
N VAL A 90 8.23 13.40 11.28
CA VAL A 90 9.38 14.10 11.85
C VAL A 90 9.35 15.58 11.46
N ALA A 91 9.10 15.89 10.18
CA ALA A 91 9.02 17.28 9.71
C ALA A 91 7.92 18.08 10.43
N VAL A 92 6.74 17.48 10.64
CA VAL A 92 5.64 18.11 11.36
C VAL A 92 6.01 18.35 12.83
N ILE A 93 6.63 17.37 13.48
CA ILE A 93 7.05 17.49 14.88
C ILE A 93 8.07 18.61 15.05
N VAL A 94 9.12 18.65 14.22
CA VAL A 94 10.14 19.71 14.26
C VAL A 94 9.52 21.08 14.06
N LYS A 95 8.60 21.21 13.10
CA LYS A 95 7.91 22.48 12.85
C LYS A 95 7.10 22.95 14.07
N ASN A 96 6.35 22.06 14.72
CA ASN A 96 5.60 22.42 15.93
C ASN A 96 6.53 22.86 17.07
N TYR A 97 7.65 22.15 17.27
CA TYR A 97 8.65 22.55 18.27
C TYR A 97 9.26 23.93 17.99
N GLU A 98 9.57 24.23 16.72
CA GLU A 98 10.07 25.55 16.32
C GLU A 98 9.04 26.67 16.52
N GLU A 99 7.75 26.39 16.30
CA GLU A 99 6.66 27.35 16.54
C GLU A 99 6.49 27.66 18.03
N GLU A 100 6.55 26.65 18.91
CA GLU A 100 6.50 26.84 20.38
C GLU A 100 7.70 27.67 20.87
N ASP A 101 8.93 27.32 20.47
CA ASP A 101 10.14 28.03 20.92
C ASP A 101 10.20 29.49 20.42
N ASN A 102 9.69 29.76 19.21
CA ASN A 102 9.61 31.13 18.70
C ASN A 102 8.55 31.96 19.43
N ASN A 103 7.42 31.36 19.80
CA ASN A 103 6.40 32.02 20.62
C ASN A 103 6.96 32.34 22.02
N ASP A 104 7.77 31.43 22.57
CA ASP A 104 8.46 31.62 23.85
C ASP A 104 9.47 32.77 23.86
N ARG A 105 10.25 32.88 22.79
CA ARG A 105 11.16 34.02 22.59
C ARG A 105 10.46 35.35 22.33
N GLN A 106 9.19 35.35 21.92
CA GLN A 106 8.43 36.58 21.69
C GLN A 106 7.91 37.20 22.99
N TRP A 107 7.74 36.42 24.07
CA TRP A 107 7.26 36.92 25.37
C TRP A 107 8.36 37.10 26.44
N ALA A 108 9.61 36.74 26.14
CA ALA A 108 10.79 36.97 26.97
C ALA A 108 11.45 38.34 26.70
#